data_AF-A0A945VHD6-F1
#
_entry.id   AF-A0A945VHD6-F1
#
_cell.length_a   1.000
_cell.length_b   1.000
_cell.length_c   1.000
_cell.angle_alpha   90.00
_cell.angle_beta   90.00
_cell.angle_gamma   90.00
#
_symmetry.space_group_name_H-M   'P 1'
#
loop_
_entity.id
_entity.type
_entity.pdbx_description
1 polymer ?
#
loop_
_entity_poly.entity_id
_entity_poly.type
_entity_poly.pdbx_seq_one_letter_code
_entity_poly.pdbx_strand_id
1 'polypeptide(L)'
;MVASKKLREGFTLVELIIVMVILGIMAAVAVPKMGNIISQSAEAAENAILAQLESAAEIKALDNVLLTGYKTYPSNPFTELEKTPSGYTNGTDSGQDDAWWFTSNKVYHRRNGTSYFWTYSPSNGEIN
;
A
#
# COMPACT_ATOMS: atom_id res chain seq x y z
N MET A 1 50.21 -46.00 4.19
CA MET A 1 49.42 -44.79 3.88
C MET A 1 48.18 -45.25 3.13
N VAL A 2 47.02 -45.34 3.80
CA VAL A 2 45.76 -45.78 3.17
C VAL A 2 45.04 -44.54 2.65
N ALA A 3 44.87 -44.43 1.34
CA ALA A 3 44.09 -43.35 0.72
C ALA A 3 42.60 -43.60 0.96
N SER A 4 41.95 -42.70 1.70
CA SER A 4 40.52 -42.75 1.95
C SER A 4 39.75 -42.39 0.68
N LYS A 5 39.06 -43.38 0.09
CA LYS A 5 38.26 -43.21 -1.13
C LYS A 5 37.00 -42.41 -0.77
N LYS A 6 36.96 -41.12 -1.13
CA LYS A 6 35.73 -40.34 -1.05
C LYS A 6 34.70 -40.94 -2.01
N LEU A 7 33.62 -41.53 -1.47
CA LEU A 7 32.44 -41.86 -2.24
C LEU A 7 31.82 -40.55 -2.73
N ARG A 8 31.76 -40.36 -4.05
CA ARG A 8 30.97 -39.29 -4.65
C ARG A 8 29.53 -39.79 -4.65
N GLU A 9 28.78 -39.46 -3.61
CA GLU A 9 27.34 -39.69 -3.57
C GLU A 9 26.70 -38.75 -4.59
N GLY A 10 26.21 -39.33 -5.70
CA GLY A 10 25.40 -38.62 -6.68
C GLY A 10 23.93 -38.70 -6.27
N PHE A 11 23.20 -37.60 -6.45
CA PHE A 11 21.75 -37.54 -6.25
C PHE A 11 21.03 -38.59 -7.11
N THR A 12 20.01 -39.24 -6.59
CA THR A 12 19.21 -40.19 -7.38
C THR A 12 18.17 -39.46 -8.23
N LEU A 13 17.81 -40.01 -9.39
CA LEU A 13 16.74 -39.44 -10.23
C LEU A 13 15.39 -39.42 -9.48
N VAL A 14 15.14 -40.44 -8.66
CA VAL A 14 13.91 -40.54 -7.85
C VAL A 14 13.82 -39.40 -6.84
N GLU A 15 14.94 -39.04 -6.22
CA GLU A 15 14.99 -37.96 -5.24
C GLU A 15 14.69 -36.60 -5.88
N LEU A 16 15.21 -36.35 -7.09
CA LEU A 16 14.87 -35.15 -7.86
C LEU A 16 13.38 -35.11 -8.24
N ILE A 17 12.81 -36.28 -8.60
CA ILE A 17 11.38 -36.42 -8.96
C ILE A 17 10.47 -36.10 -7.77
N ILE A 18 10.79 -36.61 -6.58
CA ILE A 18 9.99 -36.33 -5.38
C ILE A 18 10.02 -34.83 -5.03
N VAL A 19 11.18 -34.18 -5.16
CA VAL A 19 11.31 -32.75 -4.91
C VAL A 19 10.46 -31.93 -5.88
N MET A 20 10.46 -32.22 -7.18
CA MET A 20 9.61 -31.49 -8.13
C MET A 20 8.11 -31.69 -7.87
N VAL A 21 7.70 -32.87 -7.40
CA VAL A 21 6.30 -33.15 -7.04
C VAL A 21 5.88 -32.31 -5.84
N ILE A 22 6.71 -32.28 -4.79
CA ILE A 22 6.44 -31.45 -3.60
C ILE A 22 6.39 -29.96 -3.96
N LEU A 23 7.37 -29.47 -4.75
CA LEU A 23 7.37 -28.09 -5.23
C LEU A 23 6.14 -27.77 -6.10
N GLY A 24 5.69 -28.72 -6.93
CA GLY A 24 4.49 -28.57 -7.75
C GLY A 24 3.21 -28.40 -6.92
N ILE A 25 3.05 -29.22 -5.87
CA ILE A 25 1.90 -29.11 -4.94
C ILE A 25 1.95 -27.78 -4.19
N MET A 26 3.12 -27.39 -3.67
CA MET A 26 3.25 -26.10 -2.96
C MET A 26 2.98 -24.91 -3.87
N ALA A 27 3.48 -24.94 -5.12
CA ALA A 27 3.25 -23.87 -6.08
C ALA A 27 1.75 -23.71 -6.42
N ALA A 28 1.03 -24.82 -6.60
CA ALA A 28 -0.40 -24.80 -6.92
C ALA A 28 -1.23 -24.09 -5.84
N VAL A 29 -0.86 -24.22 -4.56
CA VAL A 29 -1.56 -23.56 -3.45
C VAL A 29 -1.05 -22.13 -3.22
N ALA A 30 0.25 -21.88 -3.41
CA ALA A 30 0.86 -20.59 -3.11
C ALA A 30 0.48 -19.47 -4.11
N VAL A 31 0.41 -19.79 -5.41
CA VAL A 31 0.13 -18.82 -6.48
C VAL A 31 -1.19 -18.06 -6.28
N PRO A 32 -2.36 -18.72 -6.09
CA PRO A 32 -3.62 -17.99 -5.93
C PRO A 32 -3.66 -17.17 -4.63
N LYS A 33 -3.03 -17.66 -3.55
CA LYS A 33 -2.96 -16.96 -2.27
C LYS A 33 -2.19 -15.64 -2.38
N MET A 34 -1.12 -15.61 -3.16
CA MET A 34 -0.27 -14.42 -3.32
C MET A 34 -1.04 -13.24 -3.91
N GLY A 35 -1.90 -13.47 -4.91
CA GLY A 35 -2.71 -12.40 -5.51
C GLY A 35 -3.65 -11.72 -4.50
N ASN A 36 -4.33 -12.52 -3.66
CA ASN A 36 -5.19 -11.99 -2.61
C ASN A 36 -4.42 -11.21 -1.54
N ILE A 37 -3.20 -11.66 -1.19
CA ILE A 37 -2.36 -10.94 -0.22
C ILE A 37 -1.96 -9.58 -0.77
N ILE A 38 -1.52 -9.51 -2.03
CA ILE A 38 -1.11 -8.24 -2.66
C ILE A 38 -2.27 -7.23 -2.67
N SER A 39 -3.48 -7.66 -3.05
CA SER A 39 -4.65 -6.77 -3.05
C SER A 39 -4.98 -6.25 -1.64
N GLN A 40 -4.98 -7.14 -0.64
CA GLN A 40 -5.25 -6.75 0.75
C GLN A 40 -4.15 -5.84 1.32
N SER A 41 -2.88 -6.08 0.97
CA SER A 41 -1.77 -5.23 1.38
C SER A 41 -1.88 -3.83 0.78
N ALA A 42 -2.32 -3.72 -0.48
CA ALA A 42 -2.54 -2.43 -1.11
C ALA A 42 -3.69 -1.65 -0.43
N GLU A 43 -4.83 -2.30 -0.19
CA GLU A 43 -5.95 -1.68 0.54
C GLU A 43 -5.56 -1.27 1.96
N ALA A 44 -4.76 -2.07 2.66
CA ALA A 44 -4.24 -1.71 3.97
C ALA A 44 -3.30 -0.48 3.93
N ALA A 45 -2.48 -0.36 2.88
CA ALA A 45 -1.61 0.80 2.67
C ALA A 45 -2.41 2.06 2.33
N GLU A 46 -3.46 1.93 1.50
CA GLU A 46 -4.42 3.00 1.20
C GLU A 46 -5.06 3.50 2.50
N ASN A 47 -5.63 2.59 3.30
CA ASN A 47 -6.26 2.93 4.59
C ASN A 47 -5.29 3.61 5.57
N ALA A 48 -4.01 3.21 5.59
CA ALA A 48 -3.01 3.86 6.43
C ALA A 48 -2.75 5.31 6.01
N ILE A 49 -2.72 5.60 4.71
CA ILE A 49 -2.56 6.95 4.18
C ILE A 49 -3.81 7.79 4.50
N LEU A 50 -5.01 7.23 4.33
CA LEU A 50 -6.26 7.94 4.67
C LEU A 50 -6.31 8.30 6.16
N ALA A 51 -5.98 7.36 7.05
CA ALA A 51 -5.93 7.62 8.49
C ALA A 51 -4.88 8.69 8.84
N GLN A 52 -3.74 8.73 8.13
CA GLN A 52 -2.74 9.77 8.30
C GLN A 52 -3.27 11.15 7.88
N LEU A 53 -4.02 11.21 6.77
CA LEU A 53 -4.66 12.44 6.29
C LEU A 53 -5.69 12.98 7.29
N GLU A 54 -6.56 12.11 7.82
CA GLU A 54 -7.53 12.49 8.85
C GLU A 54 -6.83 13.01 10.11
N SER A 55 -5.79 12.32 10.57
CA SER A 55 -5.01 12.73 11.74
C SER A 55 -4.34 14.09 11.52
N ALA A 56 -3.75 14.33 10.34
CA ALA A 56 -3.13 15.61 10.02
C ALA A 56 -4.15 16.74 9.94
N ALA A 57 -5.33 16.48 9.34
CA ALA A 57 -6.42 17.43 9.27
C ALA A 57 -6.96 17.79 10.68
N GLU A 58 -7.09 16.81 11.58
CA GLU A 58 -7.53 17.04 12.95
C GLU A 58 -6.51 17.84 13.78
N ILE A 59 -5.22 17.52 13.65
CA ILE A 59 -4.15 18.31 14.29
C ILE A 59 -4.22 19.77 13.83
N LYS A 60 -4.45 20.00 12.54
CA LYS A 60 -4.57 21.36 12.00
C LYS A 60 -5.84 22.08 12.41
N ALA A 61 -6.94 21.34 12.55
CA ALA A 61 -8.15 21.90 13.11
C ALA A 61 -7.95 22.35 14.56
N LEU A 62 -7.17 21.59 15.36
CA LEU A 62 -6.80 21.98 16.73
C LEU A 62 -5.91 23.23 16.75
N ASP A 63 -4.89 23.31 15.89
CA ASP A 63 -4.06 24.51 15.74
C ASP A 63 -4.92 25.75 15.42
N ASN A 64 -5.89 25.61 14.52
CA ASN A 64 -6.78 26.71 14.14
C ASN A 64 -7.68 27.17 15.30
N VAL A 65 -8.09 26.27 16.20
CA VAL A 65 -8.81 26.66 17.42
C VAL A 65 -7.94 27.53 18.31
N LEU A 66 -6.66 27.18 18.47
CA LEU A 66 -5.73 27.96 19.29
C LEU A 66 -5.45 29.35 18.70
N LEU A 67 -5.40 29.46 17.37
CA LEU A 67 -5.06 30.70 16.67
C LEU A 67 -6.25 31.62 16.41
N THR A 68 -7.41 31.04 16.06
CA THR A 68 -8.57 31.78 15.56
C THR A 68 -9.80 31.65 16.47
N GLY A 69 -9.79 30.70 17.40
CA GLY A 69 -10.95 30.38 18.25
C GLY A 69 -11.99 29.49 17.58
N TYR A 70 -11.81 29.11 16.31
CA TYR A 70 -12.75 28.27 15.55
C TYR A 70 -12.08 26.98 15.07
N LYS A 71 -12.82 25.86 15.16
CA LYS A 71 -12.38 24.58 14.60
C LYS A 71 -12.66 24.57 13.10
N THR A 72 -11.60 24.63 12.31
CA THR A 72 -11.67 24.62 10.84
C THR A 72 -10.69 23.61 10.27
N TYR A 73 -11.16 22.80 9.33
CA TYR A 73 -10.35 21.81 8.65
C TYR A 73 -9.71 22.39 7.38
N PRO A 74 -8.55 21.86 6.94
CA PRO A 74 -7.92 22.29 5.70
C PRO A 74 -8.82 22.01 4.50
N SER A 75 -8.71 22.81 3.44
CA SER A 75 -9.46 22.56 2.20
C SER A 75 -8.94 21.35 1.41
N ASN A 76 -7.68 20.99 1.61
CA ASN A 76 -7.02 19.83 1.03
C ASN A 76 -6.27 19.09 2.15
N PRO A 77 -6.60 17.82 2.44
CA PRO A 77 -6.01 17.10 3.57
C PRO A 77 -4.51 16.78 3.40
N PHE A 78 -3.97 16.89 2.18
CA PHE A 78 -2.55 16.66 1.90
C PHE A 78 -1.66 17.87 2.19
N THR A 79 -2.21 19.08 2.37
CA THR A 79 -1.38 20.28 2.59
C THR A 79 -0.63 20.25 3.91
N GLU A 80 -1.11 19.43 4.83
CA GLU A 80 -0.66 19.39 6.22
C GLU A 80 0.25 18.19 6.53
N LEU A 81 0.45 17.31 5.53
CA LEU A 81 1.38 16.20 5.67
C LEU A 81 2.83 16.69 5.56
N GLU A 82 3.65 16.34 6.55
CA GLU A 82 5.10 16.58 6.49
C GLU A 82 5.74 15.88 5.28
N LYS A 83 5.22 14.70 4.94
CA LYS A 83 5.62 13.94 3.75
C LYS A 83 4.38 13.45 3.02
N THR A 84 4.19 13.96 1.81
CA THR A 84 3.15 13.46 0.91
C THR A 84 3.53 12.06 0.37
N PRO A 85 2.53 11.23 0.04
CA PRO A 85 2.78 9.96 -0.63
C PRO A 85 3.55 10.15 -1.94
N SER A 86 4.33 9.13 -2.34
CA SER A 86 5.02 9.15 -3.62
C SER A 86 4.03 9.35 -4.78
N GLY A 87 4.37 10.22 -5.72
CA GLY A 87 3.49 10.50 -6.87
C GLY A 87 2.27 11.35 -6.53
N TYR A 88 2.21 11.95 -5.33
CA TYR A 88 1.18 12.93 -5.02
C TYR A 88 1.21 14.13 -5.96
N THR A 89 0.06 14.50 -6.47
CA THR A 89 -0.14 15.70 -7.28
C THR A 89 -1.40 16.44 -6.82
N ASN A 90 -1.38 17.77 -6.89
CA ASN A 90 -2.53 18.57 -6.51
C ASN A 90 -3.40 18.82 -7.76
N GLY A 91 -4.56 18.16 -7.85
CA GLY A 91 -5.59 18.45 -8.85
C GLY A 91 -5.75 17.48 -10.03
N THR A 92 -4.75 16.68 -10.39
CA THR A 92 -4.80 15.89 -11.65
C THR A 92 -4.18 14.51 -11.53
N ASP A 93 -4.77 13.50 -12.20
CA ASP A 93 -4.13 12.19 -12.37
C ASP A 93 -2.85 12.34 -13.24
N SER A 94 -1.72 11.84 -12.74
CA SER A 94 -0.43 11.85 -13.43
C SER A 94 -0.28 10.72 -14.46
N GLY A 95 -1.24 9.79 -14.51
CA GLY A 95 -1.21 8.60 -15.34
C GLY A 95 -0.26 7.51 -14.82
N GLN A 96 0.50 7.79 -13.76
CA GLN A 96 1.41 6.84 -13.13
C GLN A 96 0.64 5.92 -12.18
N ASP A 97 1.06 4.66 -12.11
CA ASP A 97 0.55 3.76 -11.07
C ASP A 97 1.08 4.19 -9.69
N ASP A 98 0.34 3.83 -8.65
CA ASP A 98 0.54 4.25 -7.25
C ASP A 98 0.44 5.77 -7.00
N ALA A 99 0.00 6.55 -7.99
CA ALA A 99 -0.17 7.99 -7.85
C ALA A 99 -1.33 8.36 -6.91
N TRP A 100 -1.15 9.49 -6.22
CA TRP A 100 -2.17 10.10 -5.37
C TRP A 100 -2.52 11.47 -5.89
N TRP A 101 -3.79 11.86 -5.83
CA TRP A 101 -4.16 13.24 -6.10
C TRP A 101 -5.40 13.66 -5.33
N PHE A 102 -5.55 14.97 -5.17
CA PHE A 102 -6.74 15.55 -4.54
C PHE A 102 -7.41 16.52 -5.50
N THR A 103 -8.70 16.33 -5.74
CA THR A 103 -9.50 17.28 -6.53
C THR A 103 -10.97 17.18 -6.14
N SER A 104 -11.70 18.29 -6.18
CA SER A 104 -13.14 18.36 -5.89
C SER A 104 -13.56 17.62 -4.61
N ASN A 105 -12.85 17.86 -3.50
CA ASN A 105 -13.11 17.21 -2.20
C ASN A 105 -13.02 15.68 -2.25
N LYS A 106 -12.19 15.14 -3.14
CA LYS A 106 -11.94 13.70 -3.25
C LYS A 106 -10.45 13.43 -3.24
N VAL A 107 -10.06 12.49 -2.40
CA VAL A 107 -8.75 11.85 -2.42
C VAL A 107 -8.82 10.73 -3.43
N TYR A 108 -7.89 10.70 -4.36
CA TYR A 108 -7.79 9.67 -5.38
C TYR A 108 -6.48 8.91 -5.23
N HIS A 109 -6.53 7.62 -5.56
CA HIS A 109 -5.38 6.76 -5.68
C HIS A 109 -5.50 5.88 -6.92
N ARG A 110 -4.41 5.69 -7.66
CA ARG A 110 -4.37 4.79 -8.81
C ARG A 110 -3.56 3.55 -8.48
N ARG A 111 -4.16 2.38 -8.70
CA ARG A 111 -3.51 1.06 -8.50
C ARG A 111 -3.84 0.13 -9.65
N ASN A 112 -2.80 -0.49 -10.22
CA ASN A 112 -2.89 -1.40 -11.35
C ASN A 112 -3.76 -0.82 -12.50
N GLY A 113 -3.57 0.47 -12.80
CA GLY A 113 -4.31 1.17 -13.86
C GLY A 113 -5.76 1.53 -13.54
N THR A 114 -6.27 1.21 -12.34
CA THR A 114 -7.62 1.56 -11.88
C THR A 114 -7.56 2.65 -10.83
N SER A 115 -8.44 3.66 -10.93
CA SER A 115 -8.51 4.75 -9.97
C SER A 115 -9.60 4.50 -8.93
N TYR A 116 -9.23 4.63 -7.67
CA TYR A 116 -10.09 4.60 -6.49
C TYR A 116 -10.20 6.00 -5.92
N PHE A 117 -11.28 6.28 -5.20
CA PHE A 117 -11.47 7.59 -4.57
C PHE A 117 -12.24 7.48 -3.25
N TRP A 118 -11.96 8.45 -2.39
CA TRP A 118 -12.65 8.70 -1.13
C TRP A 118 -13.03 10.16 -1.04
N THR A 119 -14.19 10.45 -0.48
CA THR A 119 -14.75 11.79 -0.32
C THR A 119 -14.22 12.40 0.97
N TYR A 120 -13.55 13.54 0.85
CA TYR A 120 -13.13 14.35 1.98
C TYR A 120 -14.17 15.41 2.30
N SER A 121 -14.54 15.54 3.57
CA SER A 121 -15.47 16.56 4.02
C SER A 121 -14.72 17.68 4.76
N PRO A 122 -14.54 18.87 4.16
CA PRO A 122 -13.82 19.98 4.81
C PRO A 122 -14.59 20.61 5.97
N SER A 123 -15.83 20.19 6.24
CA SER A 123 -16.60 20.68 7.40
C SER A 123 -16.25 19.94 8.70
N ASN A 124 -15.86 18.67 8.61
CA ASN A 124 -15.60 17.80 9.77
C ASN A 124 -14.31 16.98 9.66
N GLY A 125 -13.56 17.10 8.56
CA GLY A 125 -12.27 16.44 8.37
C GLY A 125 -12.33 14.95 8.04
N GLU A 126 -13.52 14.37 7.90
CA GLU A 126 -13.72 12.95 7.63
C GLU A 126 -13.40 12.58 6.18
N ILE A 127 -12.90 11.36 5.97
CA ILE A 127 -12.70 10.74 4.66
C ILE A 127 -13.54 9.46 4.55
N ASN A 128 -14.42 9.38 3.54
CA ASN A 128 -15.34 8.26 3.31
C ASN A 128 -15.21 7.64 1.92
#